data_AF-A0A352JUX1-F1
#
_entry.id   AF-A0A352JUX1-F1
#
_cell.length_a   1.000
_cell.length_b   1.000
_cell.length_c   1.000
_cell.angle_alpha   90.00
_cell.angle_beta   90.00
_cell.angle_gamma   90.00
#
_symmetry.space_group_name_H-M   'P 1'
#
loop_
_entity.id
_entity.type
_entity.pdbx_description
1 polymer ?
#
loop_
_entity_poly.entity_id
_entity_poly.type
_entity_poly.pdbx_seq_one_letter_code
_entity_poly.pdbx_strand_id
1 'polypeptide(L)'
;MADEEKLQPASQPEKAGQASEMKPAGDPSARISELVKEFEQAKLPFAKLEGLLPQVKGLSGDTMVGLSVLNPSKKEDRHKFLTRPQFEASRKLMAERLKVWHKMLASSDDTEDLRNTAILEAQSLEENISSNLTKIYEEIRPLEMSYRNAQQFFANCAPSGDPVN
;
A
#
# COMPACT_ATOMS: atom_id res chain seq x y z
N MET A 1 13.72 -72.85 4.75
CA MET A 1 13.81 -71.76 5.74
C MET A 1 15.29 -71.66 6.08
N ALA A 2 16.05 -70.94 5.27
CA ALA A 2 16.23 -69.48 5.27
C ALA A 2 17.62 -69.22 5.90
N ASP A 3 18.61 -69.25 5.00
CA ASP A 3 19.97 -68.79 5.21
C ASP A 3 20.01 -67.25 5.15
N GLU A 4 21.04 -66.72 5.80
CA GLU A 4 21.55 -65.34 5.76
C GLU A 4 20.75 -64.24 6.47
N GLU A 5 21.30 -63.74 7.58
CA GLU A 5 21.76 -62.34 7.57
C GLU A 5 23.00 -62.16 8.47
N LYS A 6 24.07 -61.71 7.84
CA LYS A 6 25.43 -61.53 8.36
C LYS A 6 25.62 -60.13 8.96
N LEU A 7 26.39 -60.10 10.04
CA LEU A 7 27.45 -59.13 10.39
C LEU A 7 27.11 -57.62 10.48
N GLN A 8 27.13 -57.13 11.74
CA GLN A 8 27.95 -56.03 12.32
C GLN A 8 28.90 -55.21 11.40
N PRO A 9 29.54 -54.11 11.89
CA PRO A 9 29.10 -52.93 12.65
C PRO A 9 29.67 -51.61 12.04
N ALA A 10 29.20 -50.42 12.41
CA ALA A 10 29.96 -49.16 12.16
C ALA A 10 29.44 -48.02 13.06
N SER A 11 30.16 -47.60 14.11
CA SER A 11 31.11 -46.45 14.11
C SER A 11 30.59 -45.20 13.40
N GLN A 12 30.21 -44.19 14.21
CA GLN A 12 30.14 -42.80 13.79
C GLN A 12 31.53 -42.34 13.31
N PRO A 13 31.56 -41.51 12.25
CA PRO A 13 32.26 -40.25 12.42
C PRO A 13 31.46 -39.04 11.92
N GLU A 14 31.80 -37.93 12.56
CA GLU A 14 31.37 -36.56 12.34
C GLU A 14 31.43 -36.15 10.86
N LYS A 15 30.34 -35.55 10.37
CA LYS A 15 30.35 -34.83 9.08
C LYS A 15 30.90 -33.42 9.30
N ALA A 16 32.20 -33.29 9.12
CA ALA A 16 32.87 -32.03 8.82
C ALA A 16 32.45 -31.50 7.44
N GLY A 17 32.52 -30.18 7.32
CA GLY A 17 32.12 -29.30 6.21
C GLY A 17 32.10 -29.85 4.79
N GLN A 18 30.99 -29.57 4.11
CA GLN A 18 31.01 -29.32 2.67
C GLN A 18 30.69 -27.84 2.46
N ALA A 19 31.75 -27.08 2.16
CA ALA A 19 31.65 -25.77 1.57
C ALA A 19 30.96 -25.92 0.20
N SER A 20 29.75 -25.40 0.06
CA SER A 20 29.19 -25.14 -1.25
C SER A 20 29.92 -23.93 -1.82
N GLU A 21 30.79 -24.17 -2.80
CA GLU A 21 31.33 -23.15 -3.68
C GLU A 21 30.17 -22.37 -4.31
N MET A 22 29.86 -21.18 -3.78
CA MET A 22 29.04 -20.19 -4.47
C MET A 22 29.97 -19.33 -5.33
N LYS A 23 29.91 -19.61 -6.63
CA LYS A 23 30.41 -18.78 -7.73
C LYS A 23 30.13 -17.29 -7.52
N PRO A 24 30.98 -16.41 -8.07
CA PRO A 24 31.08 -15.01 -7.69
C PRO A 24 29.80 -14.24 -7.97
N ALA A 25 29.56 -13.21 -7.17
CA ALA A 25 28.52 -12.21 -7.37
C ALA A 25 28.54 -11.70 -8.81
N GLY A 26 27.69 -12.26 -9.65
CA GLY A 26 27.40 -11.74 -10.97
C GLY A 26 26.66 -10.42 -10.83
N ASP A 27 26.99 -9.46 -11.70
CA ASP A 27 26.45 -8.11 -11.67
C ASP A 27 24.91 -8.15 -11.48
N PRO A 28 24.35 -7.44 -10.47
CA PRO A 28 22.91 -7.45 -10.20
C PRO A 28 22.10 -7.01 -11.44
N SER A 29 22.69 -6.17 -12.29
CA SER A 29 22.13 -5.75 -13.58
C SER A 29 21.93 -6.90 -14.57
N ALA A 30 22.80 -7.92 -14.58
CA ALA A 30 22.66 -9.07 -15.46
C ALA A 30 21.48 -9.94 -15.01
N ARG A 31 21.32 -10.13 -13.70
CA ARG A 31 20.19 -10.88 -13.12
C ARG A 31 18.85 -10.18 -13.37
N ILE A 32 18.84 -8.85 -13.27
CA ILE A 32 17.65 -8.04 -13.59
C ILE A 32 17.32 -8.16 -15.08
N SER A 33 18.31 -8.12 -15.97
CA SER A 33 18.08 -8.25 -17.42
C SER A 33 17.57 -9.65 -17.83
N GLU A 34 17.98 -10.70 -17.12
CA GLU A 34 17.44 -12.05 -17.28
C GLU A 34 16.00 -12.14 -16.79
N LEU A 35 15.69 -11.57 -15.62
CA LEU A 35 14.34 -11.52 -15.08
C LEU A 35 13.39 -10.69 -15.97
N VAL A 36 13.87 -9.58 -16.55
CA VAL A 36 13.10 -8.77 -17.51
C VAL A 36 12.81 -9.57 -18.78
N LYS A 37 13.77 -10.35 -19.29
CA LYS A 37 13.54 -11.25 -20.44
C LYS A 37 12.59 -12.39 -20.10
N GLU A 38 12.69 -12.98 -18.92
CA GLU A 38 11.75 -13.99 -18.43
C GLU A 38 10.34 -13.39 -18.28
N PHE A 39 10.23 -12.14 -17.86
CA PHE A 39 8.95 -11.42 -17.73
C PHE A 39 8.37 -10.96 -19.07
N GLU A 40 9.20 -10.62 -20.05
CA GLU A 40 8.76 -10.31 -21.43
C GLU A 40 8.34 -11.56 -22.20
N GLN A 41 9.06 -12.67 -22.01
CA GLN A 41 8.74 -13.97 -22.61
C GLN A 41 7.52 -14.60 -21.96
N ALA A 42 7.42 -14.52 -20.63
CA ALA A 42 6.17 -14.73 -19.93
C ALA A 42 5.31 -13.49 -20.11
N LYS A 43 4.79 -13.25 -21.33
CA LYS A 43 3.60 -12.41 -21.56
C LYS A 43 2.56 -12.85 -20.54
N LEU A 44 2.57 -12.23 -19.36
CA LEU A 44 1.73 -12.67 -18.27
C LEU A 44 0.33 -12.48 -18.81
N PRO A 45 -0.46 -13.56 -18.94
CA PRO A 45 -1.77 -13.43 -19.53
C PRO A 45 -2.50 -12.41 -18.66
N PHE A 46 -2.97 -11.32 -19.27
CA PHE A 46 -3.65 -10.25 -18.56
C PHE A 46 -4.80 -10.81 -17.70
N ALA A 47 -5.38 -11.95 -18.12
CA ALA A 47 -6.32 -12.76 -17.34
C ALA A 47 -5.81 -13.16 -15.92
N LYS A 48 -4.53 -13.51 -15.76
CA LYS A 48 -3.94 -13.86 -14.47
C LYS A 48 -3.71 -12.61 -13.61
N LEU A 49 -3.37 -11.48 -14.23
CA LEU A 49 -3.28 -10.18 -13.55
C LEU A 49 -4.67 -9.65 -13.15
N GLU A 50 -5.69 -9.82 -13.99
CA GLU A 50 -7.10 -9.51 -13.67
C GLU A 50 -7.58 -10.32 -12.46
N GLY A 51 -7.23 -11.61 -12.40
CA GLY A 51 -7.60 -12.49 -11.28
C GLY A 51 -6.89 -12.15 -9.97
N LEU A 52 -5.72 -11.52 -10.02
CA LEU A 52 -4.96 -11.10 -8.84
C LEU A 52 -5.40 -9.72 -8.32
N LEU A 53 -5.95 -8.86 -9.19
CA LEU A 53 -6.38 -7.51 -8.86
C LEU A 53 -7.85 -7.25 -9.25
N PRO A 54 -8.81 -8.08 -8.82
CA PRO A 54 -10.22 -7.89 -9.17
C PRO A 54 -10.78 -6.61 -8.55
N GLN A 55 -10.38 -6.32 -7.31
CA GLN A 55 -10.70 -5.10 -6.56
C GLN A 55 -9.58 -4.88 -5.55
N VAL A 56 -8.84 -3.78 -5.67
CA VAL A 56 -7.89 -3.39 -4.63
C VAL A 56 -8.65 -2.44 -3.70
N LYS A 57 -8.87 -2.85 -2.46
CA LYS A 57 -9.42 -1.97 -1.44
C LYS A 57 -8.27 -1.12 -0.88
N GLY A 58 -8.35 0.20 -1.03
CA GLY A 58 -7.38 1.09 -0.39
C GLY A 58 -7.55 1.11 1.13
N LEU A 59 -6.55 1.62 1.86
CA LEU A 59 -6.65 1.84 3.31
C LEU A 59 -7.84 2.74 3.71
N SER A 60 -8.26 3.64 2.82
CA SER A 60 -9.43 4.51 2.98
C SER A 60 -10.78 3.79 2.81
N GLY A 61 -10.78 2.51 2.46
CA GLY A 61 -12.00 1.74 2.16
C GLY A 61 -12.55 1.94 0.75
N ASP A 62 -11.97 2.84 -0.04
CA ASP A 62 -12.34 3.05 -1.43
C ASP A 62 -12.07 1.80 -2.25
N THR A 63 -13.11 1.30 -2.91
CA THR A 63 -13.00 0.15 -3.81
C THR A 63 -12.43 0.65 -5.12
N MET A 64 -11.17 0.31 -5.40
CA MET A 64 -10.62 0.56 -6.73
C MET A 64 -11.35 -0.32 -7.73
N VAL A 65 -11.79 0.30 -8.82
CA VAL A 65 -12.23 -0.44 -9.99
C VAL A 65 -11.02 -1.23 -10.49
N GLY A 66 -11.11 -2.57 -10.46
CA GLY A 66 -10.02 -3.45 -10.82
C GLY A 66 -9.57 -3.31 -12.27
N LEU A 67 -8.42 -3.92 -12.59
CA LEU A 67 -7.81 -3.90 -13.92
C LEU A 67 -8.75 -4.43 -15.02
N SER A 68 -9.78 -5.18 -14.65
CA SER A 68 -10.78 -5.77 -15.55
C SER A 68 -11.60 -4.75 -16.33
N VAL A 69 -11.95 -3.61 -15.72
CA VAL A 69 -12.74 -2.55 -16.38
C VAL A 69 -11.89 -1.69 -17.31
N LEU A 70 -10.58 -1.66 -17.06
CA LEU A 70 -9.59 -0.91 -17.84
C LEU A 70 -8.91 -1.76 -18.93
N ASN A 71 -9.32 -3.04 -19.08
CA ASN A 71 -8.77 -3.91 -20.10
C ASN A 71 -9.08 -3.35 -21.51
N PRO A 72 -8.07 -3.08 -22.36
CA PRO A 72 -8.29 -2.62 -23.73
C PRO A 72 -9.08 -3.61 -24.61
N SER A 73 -9.16 -4.87 -24.19
CA SER A 73 -9.92 -5.93 -24.86
C SER A 73 -11.43 -5.87 -24.57
N LYS A 74 -11.84 -5.27 -23.44
CA LYS A 74 -13.25 -5.16 -23.00
C LYS A 74 -13.76 -3.74 -23.23
N LYS A 75 -14.02 -3.40 -24.51
CA LYS A 75 -14.41 -2.04 -24.94
C LYS A 75 -15.68 -1.50 -24.27
N GLU A 76 -16.65 -2.36 -23.99
CA GLU A 76 -17.91 -1.95 -23.35
C GLU A 76 -17.72 -1.50 -21.90
N ASP A 77 -16.90 -2.22 -21.13
CA ASP A 77 -16.68 -1.91 -19.72
C ASP A 77 -15.85 -0.64 -19.57
N ARG A 78 -14.87 -0.45 -20.46
CA ARG A 78 -14.17 0.83 -20.59
C ARG A 78 -15.11 1.97 -20.95
N HIS A 79 -16.04 1.76 -21.89
CA HIS A 79 -17.02 2.78 -22.26
C HIS A 79 -17.97 3.10 -21.10
N LYS A 80 -18.41 2.10 -20.33
CA LYS A 80 -19.20 2.29 -19.11
C LYS A 80 -18.42 3.09 -18.07
N PHE A 81 -17.13 2.81 -17.87
CA PHE A 81 -16.29 3.54 -16.92
C PHE A 81 -16.07 5.00 -17.32
N LEU A 82 -15.89 5.28 -18.61
CA LEU A 82 -15.65 6.64 -19.10
C LEU A 82 -16.92 7.49 -19.13
N THR A 83 -18.07 6.89 -19.45
CA THR A 83 -19.29 7.64 -19.75
C THR A 83 -20.20 7.80 -18.54
N ARG A 84 -20.26 6.79 -17.66
CA ARG A 84 -21.25 6.78 -16.58
C ARG A 84 -20.84 7.67 -15.39
N PRO A 85 -21.78 8.40 -14.76
CA PRO A 85 -21.48 9.36 -13.69
C PRO A 85 -21.02 8.71 -12.38
N GLN A 86 -21.47 7.48 -12.08
CA GLN A 86 -21.06 6.77 -10.85
C GLN A 86 -19.55 6.50 -10.75
N PHE A 87 -18.81 6.58 -11.86
CA PHE A 87 -17.36 6.38 -11.89
C PHE A 87 -16.58 7.69 -11.91
N GLU A 88 -17.23 8.85 -11.78
CA GLU A 88 -16.55 10.14 -11.84
C GLU A 88 -15.50 10.30 -10.73
N ALA A 89 -15.86 9.94 -9.49
CA ALA A 89 -14.93 9.96 -8.36
C ALA A 89 -13.73 9.03 -8.62
N SER A 90 -13.98 7.82 -9.12
CA SER A 90 -12.93 6.86 -9.47
C SER A 90 -12.01 7.37 -10.59
N ARG A 91 -12.55 8.10 -11.59
CA ARG A 91 -11.76 8.72 -12.66
C ARG A 91 -10.86 9.84 -12.14
N LYS A 92 -11.38 10.70 -11.25
CA LYS A 92 -10.58 11.77 -10.62
C LYS A 92 -9.43 11.19 -9.82
N LEU A 93 -9.72 10.22 -8.95
CA LEU A 93 -8.72 9.53 -8.14
C LEU A 93 -7.67 8.81 -9.00
N MET A 94 -8.09 8.18 -10.10
CA MET A 94 -7.16 7.54 -11.04
C MET A 94 -6.25 8.57 -11.73
N ALA A 95 -6.80 9.71 -12.14
CA ALA A 95 -6.01 10.77 -12.76
C ALA A 95 -4.98 11.37 -11.80
N GLU A 96 -5.35 11.59 -10.54
CA GLU A 96 -4.42 12.05 -9.50
C GLU A 96 -3.29 11.04 -9.26
N ARG A 97 -3.62 9.75 -9.19
CA ARG A 97 -2.61 8.70 -9.05
C ARG A 97 -1.68 8.64 -10.26
N LEU A 98 -2.20 8.70 -11.48
CA LEU A 98 -1.36 8.72 -12.68
C LEU A 98 -0.40 9.91 -12.68
N LYS A 99 -0.81 11.08 -12.15
CA LYS A 99 0.08 12.22 -11.98
C LYS A 99 1.19 11.94 -10.96
N VAL A 100 0.87 11.31 -9.83
CA VAL A 100 1.87 10.91 -8.83
C VAL A 100 2.85 9.91 -9.44
N TRP A 101 2.35 8.86 -10.09
CA TRP A 101 3.19 7.85 -10.75
C TRP A 101 4.06 8.50 -11.83
N HIS A 102 3.51 9.38 -12.65
CA HIS A 102 4.29 10.13 -13.64
C HIS A 102 5.39 10.97 -12.98
N LYS A 103 5.08 11.67 -11.88
CA LYS A 103 6.07 12.46 -11.14
C LYS A 103 7.21 11.58 -10.61
N MET A 104 6.87 10.41 -10.06
CA MET A 104 7.85 9.47 -9.50
C MET A 104 8.70 8.78 -10.58
N LEU A 105 8.09 8.36 -11.69
CA LEU A 105 8.80 7.75 -12.80
C LEU A 105 9.66 8.77 -13.55
N ALA A 106 9.27 10.05 -13.57
CA ALA A 106 10.07 11.10 -14.17
C ALA A 106 11.27 11.52 -13.31
N SER A 107 11.30 11.19 -12.00
CA SER A 107 12.36 11.63 -11.09
C SER A 107 13.57 10.69 -11.03
N SER A 108 13.42 9.41 -11.32
CA SER A 108 14.52 8.43 -11.21
C SER A 108 14.30 7.21 -12.09
N ASP A 109 15.34 6.77 -12.78
CA ASP A 109 15.34 5.52 -13.56
C ASP A 109 15.66 4.27 -12.71
N ASP A 110 16.20 4.44 -11.50
CA ASP A 110 16.50 3.33 -10.58
C ASP A 110 15.32 3.02 -9.65
N THR A 111 15.01 1.73 -9.52
CA THR A 111 13.88 1.22 -8.76
C THR A 111 14.04 1.37 -7.25
N GLU A 112 15.27 1.28 -6.74
CA GLU A 112 15.54 1.44 -5.30
C GLU A 112 15.41 2.91 -4.87
N ASP A 113 15.89 3.84 -5.70
CA ASP A 113 15.73 5.27 -5.49
C ASP A 113 14.25 5.70 -5.56
N LEU A 114 13.49 5.12 -6.48
CA LEU A 114 12.04 5.37 -6.58
C LEU A 114 11.31 4.89 -5.31
N ARG A 115 11.73 3.75 -4.75
CA ARG A 115 11.16 3.25 -3.48
C ARG A 115 11.50 4.18 -2.32
N ASN A 116 12.74 4.62 -2.21
CA ASN A 116 13.18 5.51 -1.13
C ASN A 116 12.50 6.88 -1.20
N THR A 117 12.39 7.46 -2.39
CA THR A 117 11.66 8.72 -2.60
C THR A 117 10.17 8.59 -2.27
N ALA A 118 9.53 7.46 -2.62
CA ALA A 118 8.14 7.19 -2.24
C ALA A 118 7.93 7.19 -0.72
N ILE A 119 8.85 6.55 0.01
CA ILE A 119 8.80 6.45 1.48
C ILE A 119 8.99 7.84 2.10
N LEU A 120 9.95 8.62 1.61
CA LEU A 120 10.19 9.98 2.10
C LEU A 120 9.03 10.93 1.80
N GLU A 121 8.44 10.87 0.60
CA GLU A 121 7.25 11.66 0.27
C GLU A 121 6.07 11.26 1.17
N ALA A 122 5.85 9.96 1.42
CA ALA A 122 4.79 9.49 2.30
C ALA A 122 4.97 9.98 3.75
N GLN A 123 6.19 9.92 4.29
CA GLN A 123 6.51 10.44 5.62
C GLN A 123 6.28 11.95 5.70
N SER A 124 6.75 12.71 4.72
CA SER A 124 6.54 14.16 4.65
C SER A 124 5.06 14.53 4.57
N LEU A 125 4.27 13.76 3.82
CA LEU A 125 2.81 13.92 3.76
C LEU A 125 2.13 13.67 5.11
N GLU A 126 2.55 12.63 5.83
CA GLU A 126 2.02 12.32 7.16
C GLU A 126 2.35 13.41 8.19
N GLU A 127 3.58 13.92 8.17
CA GLU A 127 4.01 15.05 8.99
C GLU A 127 3.22 16.33 8.66
N ASN A 128 2.98 16.59 7.36
CA ASN A 128 2.22 17.76 6.94
C ASN A 128 0.74 17.65 7.36
N ILE A 129 0.12 16.49 7.16
CA ILE A 129 -1.27 16.25 7.59
C ILE A 129 -1.39 16.38 9.11
N SER A 130 -0.51 15.75 9.88
CA SER A 130 -0.53 15.85 11.34
C SER A 130 -0.34 17.30 11.80
N SER A 131 0.61 18.04 11.22
CA SER A 131 0.81 19.47 11.51
C SER A 131 -0.41 20.33 11.18
N ASN A 132 -1.09 20.06 10.07
CA ASN A 132 -2.29 20.81 9.70
C ASN A 132 -3.46 20.50 10.65
N LEU A 133 -3.62 19.23 11.05
CA LEU A 133 -4.63 18.84 12.03
C LEU A 133 -4.37 19.50 13.39
N THR A 134 -3.12 19.52 13.86
CA THR A 134 -2.79 20.20 15.14
C THR A 134 -3.10 21.69 15.09
N LYS A 135 -2.79 22.38 13.97
CA LYS A 135 -3.14 23.80 13.79
C LYS A 135 -4.65 24.03 13.85
N ILE A 136 -5.43 23.19 13.16
CA ILE A 136 -6.89 23.28 13.17
C ILE A 136 -7.42 23.12 14.61
N TYR A 137 -6.89 22.18 15.39
CA TYR A 137 -7.29 22.01 16.79
C TYR A 137 -6.89 23.20 17.68
N GLU A 138 -5.72 23.79 17.45
CA GLU A 138 -5.27 24.99 18.17
C GLU A 138 -6.16 26.20 17.88
N GLU A 139 -6.64 26.34 16.64
CA GLU A 139 -7.57 27.41 16.25
C GLU A 139 -8.99 27.21 16.82
N ILE A 140 -9.46 25.97 16.89
CA ILE A 140 -10.82 25.65 17.40
C ILE A 140 -10.88 25.69 18.93
N ARG A 141 -9.79 25.32 19.63
CA ARG A 141 -9.73 25.28 21.10
C ARG A 141 -10.19 26.58 21.80
N PRO A 142 -9.74 27.79 21.43
CA PRO A 142 -10.19 29.02 22.09
C PRO A 142 -11.68 29.29 21.85
N LEU A 143 -12.19 28.93 20.66
CA LEU A 143 -13.61 29.05 20.34
C LEU A 143 -14.44 28.11 21.24
N GLU A 144 -14.04 26.85 21.35
CA GLU A 144 -14.69 25.89 22.26
C GLU A 144 -14.64 26.33 23.72
N MET A 145 -13.50 26.85 24.18
CA MET A 145 -13.38 27.39 25.54
C MET A 145 -14.33 28.57 25.75
N SER A 146 -14.47 29.49 24.77
CA SER A 146 -15.39 30.61 24.88
C SER A 146 -16.86 30.17 24.99
N TYR A 147 -17.28 29.16 24.21
CA TYR A 147 -18.62 28.59 24.27
C TYR A 147 -18.87 27.85 25.58
N ARG A 148 -17.89 27.05 26.05
CA ARG A 148 -17.99 26.38 27.36
C ARG A 148 -18.07 27.37 28.51
N ASN A 149 -17.28 28.44 28.46
CA ASN A 149 -17.29 29.50 29.47
C ASN A 149 -18.65 30.23 29.48
N ALA A 150 -19.21 30.55 28.31
CA ALA A 150 -20.54 31.15 28.21
C ALA A 150 -21.64 30.20 28.75
N GLN A 151 -21.58 28.91 28.40
CA GLN A 151 -22.50 27.90 28.91
C GLN A 151 -22.41 27.78 30.44
N GLN A 152 -21.20 27.78 31.00
CA GLN A 152 -20.98 27.67 32.44
C GLN A 152 -21.40 28.94 33.18
N PHE A 153 -21.24 30.12 32.56
CA PHE A 153 -21.80 31.36 33.07
C PHE A 153 -23.32 31.27 33.22
N PHE A 154 -24.05 30.85 32.19
CA PHE A 154 -25.50 30.70 32.27
C PHE A 154 -25.94 29.60 33.23
N ALA A 155 -25.22 28.49 33.31
CA ALA A 155 -25.49 27.43 34.28
C ALA A 155 -25.35 27.93 35.73
N ASN A 156 -24.36 28.79 35.99
CA ASN A 156 -24.12 29.37 37.32
C ASN A 156 -25.04 30.56 37.64
N CYS A 157 -25.56 31.26 36.63
CA CYS A 157 -26.52 32.34 36.79
C CYS A 157 -27.98 31.86 36.81
N ALA A 158 -28.24 30.59 36.48
CA ALA A 158 -29.55 30.01 36.70
C ALA A 158 -29.87 30.08 38.21
N PRO A 159 -31.04 30.60 38.61
CA PRO A 159 -31.38 30.68 40.02
C PRO A 159 -31.34 29.27 40.61
N SER A 160 -30.50 29.06 41.63
CA SER A 160 -30.55 27.87 42.49
C SER A 160 -31.86 27.93 43.28
N GLY A 161 -32.95 27.58 42.62
CA GLY A 161 -34.29 27.60 43.16
C GLY A 161 -34.78 26.18 43.35
N ASP A 162 -34.55 25.63 44.54
CA ASP A 162 -35.69 25.00 45.22
C ASP A 162 -36.57 26.18 45.68
N PRO A 163 -37.77 26.37 45.13
CA PRO A 163 -38.71 27.29 45.74
C PRO A 163 -39.06 26.73 47.12
N VAL A 164 -38.61 27.42 48.16
CA VAL A 164 -39.05 27.21 49.54
C VAL A 164 -40.58 27.33 49.54
N ASN A 165 -41.25 26.18 49.67
CA ASN A 165 -42.63 26.05 50.14
C ASN A 165 -42.57 25.41 51.53
#